data_AF-A0A355GS35-F1
#
_entry.id   AF-A0A355GS35-F1
#
_cell.length_a   1.000
_cell.length_b   1.000
_cell.length_c   1.000
_cell.angle_alpha   90.00
_cell.angle_beta   90.00
_cell.angle_gamma   90.00
#
_symmetry.space_group_name_H-M   'P 1'
#
loop_
_entity.id
_entity.type
_entity.pdbx_description
1 polymer ?
#
loop_
_entity_poly.entity_id
_entity_poly.type
_entity_poly.pdbx_seq_one_letter_code
_entity_poly.pdbx_strand_id
1 'polypeptide(L)' 'MKRPLAYITAAWSGDEFKDRPRATRYCRAVYEAGFSPVCPLLYLPLFLNDAVPEEHKNGVDMG' A
#
# COMPACT_ATOMS: atom_id res chain seq x y z
N MET A 1 -15.71 -1.91 8.42
CA MET A 1 -15.58 -3.35 8.08
C MET A 1 -14.12 -3.59 7.73
N LYS A 2 -13.45 -4.60 8.29
CA LYS A 2 -12.04 -4.87 7.97
C LYS A 2 -11.94 -5.36 6.53
N ARG A 3 -11.16 -4.66 5.71
CA ARG A 3 -10.86 -5.06 4.33
C ARG A 3 -10.00 -6.33 4.32
N PRO A 4 -10.19 -7.25 3.36
CA PRO A 4 -9.34 -8.41 3.22
C PRO A 4 -7.89 -8.01 2.95
N LEU A 5 -6.94 -8.68 3.60
CA LEU A 5 -5.52 -8.43 3.39
C LEU A 5 -5.08 -8.94 2.01
N ALA A 6 -4.20 -8.18 1.36
CA ALA A 6 -3.58 -8.57 0.10
C ALA A 6 -2.05 -8.42 0.24
N TYR A 7 -1.33 -9.53 0.19
CA TYR A 7 0.13 -9.50 0.18
C TYR A 7 0.65 -9.25 -1.24
N ILE A 8 1.29 -8.11 -1.45
CA ILE A 8 1.76 -7.65 -2.76
C ILE A 8 3.26 -7.84 -2.84
N THR A 9 3.70 -8.72 -3.75
CA THR A 9 5.09 -8.81 -4.14
C THR A 9 5.40 -7.74 -5.19
N ALA A 10 6.56 -7.09 -5.05
CA ALA A 10 7.07 -6.15 -6.03
C ALA A 10 8.33 -6.73 -6.67
N ALA A 11 8.59 -6.37 -7.93
CA ALA A 11 9.88 -6.67 -8.54
C ALA A 11 10.98 -6.00 -7.71
N TRP A 12 12.06 -6.74 -7.41
CA TRP A 12 13.29 -6.21 -6.85
C TRP A 12 14.33 -6.20 -7.97
N SER A 13 14.33 -5.13 -8.76
CA SER A 13 15.29 -4.93 -9.84
C SER A 13 16.68 -4.53 -9.34
N GLY A 14 16.82 -4.27 -8.04
CA GLY A 14 18.01 -3.70 -7.42
C GLY A 14 18.05 -2.17 -7.46
N ASP A 15 17.06 -1.54 -8.10
CA ASP A 15 16.89 -0.10 -8.19
C ASP A 15 15.62 0.33 -7.44
N GLU A 16 15.79 0.68 -6.16
CA GLU A 16 14.69 1.07 -5.28
C GLU A 16 13.92 2.31 -5.78
N PHE A 17 14.57 3.20 -6.52
CA PHE A 17 13.95 4.41 -7.05
C PHE A 17 12.94 4.09 -8.16
N LYS A 18 13.10 2.95 -8.83
CA LYS A 18 12.13 2.43 -9.82
C LYS A 18 11.10 1.53 -9.19
N ASP A 19 11.51 0.69 -8.25
CA ASP A 19 10.64 -0.34 -7.68
C ASP A 19 9.61 0.24 -6.70
N ARG A 20 10.00 1.21 -5.87
CA ARG A 20 9.11 1.81 -4.86
C ARG A 20 7.91 2.54 -5.47
N PRO A 21 8.05 3.45 -6.46
CA PRO A 21 6.89 4.11 -7.08
C PRO A 21 5.94 3.12 -7.77
N ARG A 22 6.50 2.06 -8.35
CA ARG A 22 5.69 1.00 -8.98
C ARG A 22 4.88 0.23 -7.94
N ALA A 23 5.50 -0.18 -6.83
CA ALA A 23 4.83 -0.83 -5.72
C ALA A 23 3.73 0.06 -5.13
N THR A 24 3.99 1.36 -4.92
CA THR A 24 2.99 2.31 -4.42
C THR A 24 1.75 2.38 -5.32
N ARG A 25 1.93 2.43 -6.65
CA ARG A 25 0.81 2.44 -7.61
C ARG A 25 -0.01 1.16 -7.57
N TYR A 26 0.64 0.00 -7.49
CA TYR A 26 -0.07 -1.28 -7.39
C TYR A 26 -0.82 -1.41 -6.06
N CYS A 27 -0.20 -1.05 -4.94
CA CYS A 27 -0.88 -1.01 -3.65
C CYS A 27 -2.08 -0.05 -3.69
N ARG A 28 -1.96 1.13 -4.32
CA ARG A 28 -3.10 2.04 -4.48
C ARG A 28 -4.27 1.39 -5.22
N ALA A 29 -4.02 0.73 -6.35
CA ALA A 29 -5.06 0.06 -7.12
C ALA A 29 -5.75 -1.06 -6.32
N VAL A 30 -4.98 -1.83 -5.55
CA VAL A 30 -5.49 -2.90 -4.68
C VAL A 30 -6.31 -2.33 -3.52
N TYR A 31 -5.86 -1.22 -2.96
CA TYR A 31 -6.62 -0.47 -1.95
C TYR A 31 -7.96 0.03 -2.53
N GLU A 32 -7.97 0.61 -3.72
CA GLU A 32 -9.21 1.06 -4.38
C GLU A 32 -10.16 -0.10 -4.72
N ALA A 33 -9.63 -1.29 -4.98
CA ALA A 33 -10.41 -2.52 -5.15
C ALA A 33 -11.01 -3.09 -3.84
N GLY A 34 -10.80 -2.43 -2.70
CA GLY A 34 -11.40 -2.79 -1.42
C GLY A 34 -10.55 -3.70 -0.53
N PHE A 35 -9.27 -3.88 -0.84
CA PHE A 35 -8.33 -4.68 -0.04
C PHE A 35 -7.47 -3.80 0.87
N SER A 36 -6.78 -4.46 1.81
CA SER A 36 -5.71 -3.90 2.63
C SER A 36 -4.35 -4.43 2.15
N PRO A 37 -3.65 -3.70 1.24
CA PRO A 37 -2.39 -4.16 0.68
C PRO A 37 -1.23 -4.04 1.67
N VAL A 38 -0.40 -5.09 1.73
CA VAL A 38 0.87 -5.13 2.47
C VAL A 38 1.97 -5.46 1.47
N CYS A 39 2.96 -4.57 1.33
CA CYS A 39 4.09 -4.78 0.43
C CYS A 39 5.39 -4.60 1.21
N PRO A 40 6.23 -5.63 1.38
CA PRO A 40 7.48 -5.53 2.14
C PRO A 40 8.47 -4.48 1.61
N LEU A 41 8.41 -4.16 0.31
CA LEU A 41 9.21 -3.09 -0.29
C LEU A 41 8.80 -1.70 0.24
N LEU A 42 7.55 -1.55 0.65
CA LEU A 42 7.00 -0.34 1.23
C LEU A 42 6.99 -0.48 2.76
N TYR A 43 7.89 0.23 3.43
CA TYR A 43 7.99 0.23 4.89
C TYR A 43 6.71 0.73 5.60
N LEU A 44 5.93 1.60 4.93
CA LEU A 44 4.70 2.20 5.43
C LEU A 44 3.65 2.22 4.31
N PRO A 45 2.35 2.39 4.62
CA PRO A 45 1.29 2.48 3.61
C PRO A 45 1.30 3.84 2.88
N LEU A 46 2.40 4.13 2.19
CA LEU A 46 2.65 5.39 1.45
C LEU A 46 1.70 5.60 0.25
N PHE A 47 0.77 4.68 0.02
CA PHE A 47 -0.29 4.75 -1.00
C PHE A 47 -1.61 5.32 -0.44
N LEU A 48 -1.67 5.60 0.86
CA LEU A 48 -2.80 6.24 1.53
C LEU A 48 -2.59 7.75 1.63
N ASN A 49 -3.68 8.50 1.54
CA ASN A 49 -3.72 9.93 1.71
C ASN A 49 -4.17 10.30 3.13
N ASP A 50 -3.23 10.75 3.96
CA ASP A 50 -3.47 11.12 5.35
C ASP A 50 -4.50 12.24 5.54
N ALA A 51 -4.67 13.10 4.52
CA ALA A 51 -5.68 14.16 4.55
C ALA A 51 -7.13 13.64 4.44
N VAL A 52 -7.32 12.38 4.04
CA VAL A 52 -8.64 11.75 3.96
C VAL A 52 -8.88 10.96 5.26
N PRO A 53 -9.87 11.32 6.10
CA PRO A 53 -10.07 10.69 7.41
C PRO A 53 -10.23 9.16 7.37
N GLU A 54 -10.89 8.64 6.33
CA GLU A 54 -11.03 7.19 6.14
C GLU A 54 -9.67 6.53 5.83
N GLU A 55 -8.88 7.11 4.93
CA GLU A 55 -7.57 6.55 4.57
C GLU A 55 -6.57 6.67 5.72
N HIS A 56 -6.59 7.78 6.47
CA HIS A 56 -5.82 7.92 7.70
C HIS A 56 -6.13 6.80 8.70
N LYS A 57 -7.42 6.56 8.96
CA LYS A 57 -7.85 5.47 9.85
C LYS A 57 -7.39 4.11 9.33
N ASN A 58 -7.52 3.85 8.03
CA ASN A 58 -7.07 2.60 7.43
C ASN A 58 -5.55 2.42 7.57
N GLY A 59 -4.77 3.50 7.50
CA GLY A 59 -3.32 3.48 7.74
C GLY A 59 -2.97 3.12 9.17
N VAL A 60 -3.70 3.67 10.15
CA VAL A 60 -3.56 3.33 11.56
C VAL A 60 -3.95 1.87 11.82
N ASP A 61 -5.03 1.38 11.22
CA ASP A 61 -5.50 0.00 11.37
C ASP A 61 -4.58 -1.05 10.72
N MET A 62 -3.67 -0.62 9.83
CA MET A 62 -2.68 -1.46 9.15
C MET A 62 -1.33 -1.58 9.88
N GLY A 63 -1.00 -0.63 10.76
CA GLY A 63 0.24 -0.60 11.56
C GLY A 63 0.10 -1.33 12.88
#